data_AF-A0A922WUM6-F1
#
_entry.id   AF-A0A922WUM6-F1
#
_cell.length_a   1.000
_cell.length_b   1.000
_cell.length_c   1.000
_cell.angle_alpha   90.00
_cell.angle_beta   90.00
_cell.angle_gamma   90.00
#
_symmetry.space_group_name_H-M   'P 1'
#
loop_
_entity.id
_entity.type
_entity.pdbx_description
1 polymer ?
#
loop_
_entity_poly.entity_id
_entity_poly.type
_entity_poly.pdbx_seq_one_letter_code
_entity_poly.pdbx_strand_id
1 'polypeptide(L)'
;VIALGLIKFVAVMLVQQWEPLKFWLIPAPTKTIRVHGQAVRQFKVGADRRTTGRTGVMIYLSMREHRAEIVADASIAAIVPAEVWGEAMGDMLSHIRKGAIAEGLAAGIRDVGFVLAEHFPRGENDVNELPDRLIEV
;
A
#
# COMPACT_ATOMS: atom_id res chain seq x y z
N VAL A 1 18.07 -44.08 -18.31
CA VAL A 1 17.53 -42.86 -18.98
C VAL A 1 16.28 -42.32 -18.29
N ILE A 2 15.24 -43.15 -18.04
CA ILE A 2 13.98 -42.73 -17.41
C ILE A 2 14.17 -42.14 -16.00
N ALA A 3 14.96 -42.81 -15.14
CA ALA A 3 15.22 -42.35 -13.77
C ALA A 3 15.87 -40.94 -13.72
N LEU A 4 16.78 -40.64 -14.65
CA LEU A 4 17.44 -39.33 -14.74
C LEU A 4 16.43 -38.24 -15.16
N GLY A 5 15.49 -38.57 -16.05
CA GLY A 5 14.40 -37.69 -16.45
C GLY A 5 13.46 -37.37 -15.29
N LEU A 6 13.13 -38.38 -14.47
CA LEU A 6 12.27 -38.22 -13.30
C LEU A 6 12.91 -37.32 -12.24
N ILE A 7 14.20 -37.53 -11.94
CA ILE A 7 14.95 -36.69 -10.99
C ILE A 7 15.00 -35.24 -11.47
N LYS A 8 15.30 -35.00 -12.76
CA LYS A 8 15.30 -33.65 -13.34
C LYS A 8 13.93 -32.99 -13.24
N PHE A 9 12.85 -33.73 -13.53
CA PHE A 9 11.50 -33.22 -13.45
C PHE A 9 11.12 -32.81 -12.02
N VAL A 10 11.38 -33.67 -11.03
CA VAL A 10 11.12 -33.38 -9.62
C VAL A 10 11.97 -32.21 -9.13
N ALA A 11 13.26 -32.15 -9.49
CA ALA A 11 14.13 -31.03 -9.13
C ALA A 11 13.62 -29.70 -9.69
N VAL A 12 13.27 -29.66 -10.98
CA VAL A 12 12.69 -28.45 -11.62
C VAL A 12 11.35 -28.08 -10.99
N MET A 13 10.51 -29.06 -10.65
CA MET A 13 9.23 -28.81 -10.00
C MET A 13 9.40 -28.23 -8.59
N LEU A 14 10.33 -28.75 -7.80
CA LEU A 14 10.65 -28.22 -6.46
C LEU A 14 11.21 -26.81 -6.53
N VAL A 15 12.11 -26.55 -7.49
CA VAL A 15 12.66 -25.22 -7.76
C VAL A 15 11.54 -24.24 -8.16
N GLN A 16 10.58 -24.67 -8.98
CA GLN A 16 9.42 -23.86 -9.33
C GLN A 16 8.43 -23.68 -8.16
N GLN A 17 8.30 -24.64 -7.24
CA GLN A 17 7.48 -24.46 -6.05
C GLN A 17 8.12 -23.52 -5.01
N TRP A 18 9.41 -23.23 -5.16
CA TRP A 18 10.10 -22.33 -4.25
C TRP A 18 9.68 -20.87 -4.47
N GLU A 19 8.74 -20.41 -3.64
CA GLU A 19 8.25 -19.03 -3.63
C GLU A 19 9.34 -17.94 -3.62
N PRO A 20 10.42 -18.01 -2.80
CA PRO A 20 11.43 -16.96 -2.78
C PRO A 20 12.12 -16.80 -4.15
N LEU A 21 12.35 -17.90 -4.87
CA LEU A 21 12.96 -17.86 -6.19
C LEU A 21 12.05 -17.17 -7.22
N LYS A 22 10.74 -17.48 -7.18
CA LYS A 22 9.74 -16.80 -8.00
C LYS A 22 9.73 -15.30 -7.73
N PHE A 23 9.68 -14.88 -6.47
CA PHE A 23 9.64 -13.45 -6.11
C PHE A 23 10.94 -12.71 -6.43
N TRP A 24 12.08 -13.40 -6.40
CA TRP A 24 13.35 -12.87 -6.84
C TRP A 24 13.40 -12.66 -8.37
N LEU A 25 12.80 -13.57 -9.14
CA LEU A 25 12.73 -13.45 -10.60
C LEU A 25 11.75 -12.38 -11.11
N ILE A 26 10.79 -11.92 -10.28
CA ILE A 26 9.81 -10.91 -10.69
C ILE A 26 10.49 -9.54 -10.80
N PRO A 27 10.47 -8.90 -11.99
CA PRO A 27 11.02 -7.57 -12.19
C PRO A 27 10.37 -6.54 -11.26
N ALA A 28 11.16 -5.57 -10.78
CA ALA A 28 10.67 -4.49 -9.92
C ALA A 28 9.48 -3.71 -10.52
N PRO A 29 9.41 -3.40 -11.83
CA PRO A 29 8.27 -2.69 -12.42
C PRO A 29 6.96 -3.46 -12.27
N THR A 30 7.00 -4.79 -12.41
CA THR A 30 5.82 -5.64 -12.28
C THR A 30 5.28 -5.63 -10.85
N LYS A 31 6.16 -5.57 -9.84
CA LYS A 31 5.75 -5.42 -8.44
C LYS A 31 5.04 -4.10 -8.21
N THR A 32 5.57 -3.00 -8.72
CA THR A 32 4.95 -1.67 -8.58
C THR A 32 3.57 -1.61 -9.22
N ILE A 33 3.42 -2.10 -10.45
CA ILE A 33 2.12 -2.12 -11.14
C ILE A 33 1.09 -2.95 -10.38
N ARG A 34 1.50 -4.10 -9.83
CA ARG A 34 0.63 -4.96 -9.03
C ARG A 34 0.16 -4.28 -7.74
N VAL A 35 1.08 -3.65 -7.03
CA VAL A 35 0.81 -2.94 -5.78
C VAL A 35 -0.15 -1.79 -6.04
N HIS A 36 0.11 -0.98 -7.07
CA HIS A 36 -0.79 0.10 -7.50
C HIS A 36 -2.19 -0.41 -7.85
N GLY A 37 -2.29 -1.47 -8.66
CA GLY A 37 -3.57 -2.06 -9.01
C GLY A 37 -4.36 -2.57 -7.79
N GLN A 38 -3.69 -3.21 -6.83
CA GLN A 38 -4.33 -3.65 -5.58
C GLN A 38 -4.74 -2.48 -4.69
N ALA A 39 -3.88 -1.47 -4.56
CA ALA A 39 -4.18 -0.27 -3.80
C ALA A 39 -5.43 0.44 -4.36
N VAL A 40 -5.45 0.72 -5.66
CA VAL A 40 -6.62 1.33 -6.32
C VAL A 40 -7.88 0.47 -6.18
N ARG A 41 -7.76 -0.86 -6.30
CA ARG A 41 -8.90 -1.78 -6.11
C ARG A 41 -9.45 -1.70 -4.68
N GLN A 42 -8.57 -1.73 -3.69
CA GLN A 42 -8.97 -1.66 -2.29
C GLN A 42 -9.56 -0.30 -1.93
N PHE A 43 -9.01 0.78 -2.49
CA PHE A 43 -9.58 2.13 -2.36
C PHE A 43 -11.00 2.18 -2.92
N LYS A 44 -11.21 1.65 -4.12
CA LYS A 44 -12.53 1.59 -4.76
C LYS A 44 -13.56 0.82 -3.95
N VAL A 45 -13.15 -0.29 -3.35
CA VAL A 45 -14.05 -1.08 -2.50
C VAL A 45 -14.28 -0.38 -1.17
N GLY A 46 -13.24 0.15 -0.54
CA GLY A 46 -13.26 0.60 0.86
C GLY A 46 -13.65 2.05 1.09
N ALA A 47 -13.35 2.96 0.17
CA ALA A 47 -13.39 4.42 0.42
C ALA A 47 -13.99 5.26 -0.73
N ASP A 48 -13.89 4.81 -1.99
CA ASP A 48 -14.36 5.58 -3.15
C ASP A 48 -15.86 5.92 -3.02
N ARG A 49 -16.17 7.21 -3.06
CA ARG A 49 -17.52 7.79 -2.89
C ARG A 49 -18.25 7.43 -1.59
N ARG A 50 -17.55 6.90 -0.59
CA ARG A 50 -18.14 6.66 0.74
C ARG A 50 -18.12 7.90 1.64
N THR A 51 -17.33 8.91 1.26
CA THR A 51 -17.22 10.18 1.97
C THR A 51 -17.96 11.29 1.22
N THR A 52 -18.67 12.14 1.94
CA THR A 52 -19.49 13.25 1.42
C THR A 52 -18.62 14.28 0.69
N GLY A 53 -17.43 14.55 1.22
CA GLY A 53 -16.46 15.49 0.64
C GLY A 53 -15.49 14.89 -0.37
N ARG A 54 -15.61 13.58 -0.67
CA ARG A 54 -14.61 12.84 -1.45
C ARG A 54 -13.20 12.98 -0.85
N THR A 55 -13.08 12.98 0.47
CA THR A 55 -11.82 13.21 1.20
C THR A 55 -11.15 11.92 1.66
N GLY A 56 -11.47 10.79 1.01
CA GLY A 56 -10.86 9.51 1.34
C GLY A 56 -9.38 9.44 0.96
N VAL A 57 -8.54 9.02 1.90
CA VAL A 57 -7.13 8.64 1.67
C VAL A 57 -6.92 7.21 2.17
N MET A 58 -6.17 6.42 1.44
CA MET A 58 -5.79 5.07 1.81
C MET A 58 -4.28 4.90 1.72
N ILE A 59 -3.70 4.43 2.83
CA ILE A 59 -2.31 4.00 2.91
C ILE A 59 -2.30 2.48 2.73
N TYR A 60 -1.77 2.01 1.61
CA TYR A 60 -1.63 0.60 1.29
C TYR A 60 -0.19 0.14 1.55
N LEU A 61 -0.01 -0.93 2.33
CA LEU A 61 1.29 -1.52 2.60
C LEU A 61 1.29 -2.99 2.17
N SER A 62 2.05 -3.32 1.13
CA SER A 62 2.35 -4.71 0.81
C SER A 62 3.64 -5.16 1.49
N MET A 63 3.47 -6.06 2.46
CA MET A 63 4.56 -6.74 3.14
C MET A 63 5.31 -7.70 2.22
N ARG A 64 4.60 -8.36 1.28
CA ARG A 64 5.21 -9.35 0.36
C ARG A 64 6.05 -8.69 -0.73
N GLU A 65 5.55 -7.58 -1.27
CA GLU A 65 6.27 -6.84 -2.31
C GLU A 65 7.25 -5.80 -1.73
N HIS A 66 7.24 -5.58 -0.41
CA HIS A 66 7.99 -4.51 0.28
C HIS A 66 7.74 -3.13 -0.36
N ARG A 67 6.47 -2.81 -0.59
CA ARG A 67 6.04 -1.56 -1.22
C ARG A 67 4.91 -0.94 -0.41
N ALA A 68 4.93 0.38 -0.32
CA ALA A 68 3.83 1.16 0.21
C ALA A 68 3.34 2.14 -0.85
N GLU A 69 2.06 2.50 -0.77
CA GLU A 69 1.41 3.41 -1.68
C GLU A 69 0.33 4.22 -0.97
N ILE A 70 0.23 5.51 -1.27
CA ILE A 70 -0.84 6.38 -0.78
C ILE A 70 -1.76 6.67 -1.97
N VAL A 71 -3.04 6.34 -1.82
CA VAL A 71 -4.08 6.58 -2.82
C VAL A 71 -5.10 7.54 -2.21
N ALA A 72 -5.32 8.68 -2.87
CA ALA A 72 -6.29 9.68 -2.45
C ALA A 72 -7.37 9.87 -3.53
N ASP A 73 -8.55 10.36 -3.13
CA ASP A 73 -9.60 10.74 -4.07
C ASP A 73 -9.16 11.96 -4.91
N ALA A 74 -9.92 12.21 -5.98
CA ALA A 74 -9.63 13.25 -6.96
C ALA A 74 -9.67 14.67 -6.39
N SER A 75 -10.52 14.97 -5.39
CA SER A 75 -10.57 16.30 -4.79
C SER A 75 -9.31 16.60 -3.97
N ILE A 76 -8.75 15.62 -3.29
CA ILE A 76 -7.48 15.75 -2.57
C ILE A 76 -6.33 15.85 -3.58
N ALA A 77 -6.28 14.96 -4.57
CA ALA A 77 -5.23 14.95 -5.58
C ALA A 77 -5.18 16.24 -6.44
N ALA A 78 -6.29 16.96 -6.55
CA ALA A 78 -6.35 18.24 -7.24
C ALA A 78 -5.73 19.40 -6.43
N ILE A 79 -5.64 19.26 -5.11
CA ILE A 79 -5.20 20.33 -4.20
C ILE A 79 -3.79 20.04 -3.67
N VAL A 80 -3.52 18.79 -3.28
CA VAL A 80 -2.27 18.39 -2.63
C VAL A 80 -1.30 17.79 -3.67
N PRO A 81 -0.11 18.38 -3.86
CA PRO A 81 0.91 17.86 -4.77
C PRO A 81 1.42 16.48 -4.37
N ALA A 82 1.92 15.72 -5.36
CA ALA A 82 2.48 14.38 -5.15
C ALA A 82 3.71 14.41 -4.21
N GLU A 83 4.46 15.51 -4.23
CA GLU A 83 5.68 15.74 -3.46
C GLU A 83 5.41 15.72 -1.96
N VAL A 84 4.28 16.26 -1.51
CA VAL A 84 3.89 16.33 -0.10
C VAL A 84 3.66 14.93 0.47
N TRP A 85 3.06 14.04 -0.31
CA TRP A 85 2.90 12.62 0.06
C TRP A 85 4.24 11.88 0.11
N GLY A 86 5.23 12.36 -0.65
CA GLY A 86 6.58 11.80 -0.67
C GLY A 86 7.29 11.92 0.68
N GLU A 87 7.09 13.03 1.40
CA GLU A 87 7.68 13.24 2.73
C GLU A 87 7.06 12.30 3.77
N ALA A 88 5.73 12.25 3.84
CA ALA A 88 5.00 11.33 4.72
C ALA A 88 5.34 9.85 4.44
N MET A 89 5.47 9.50 3.17
CA MET A 89 5.93 8.17 2.75
C MET A 89 7.36 7.89 3.21
N GLY A 90 8.25 8.88 3.10
CA GLY A 90 9.63 8.79 3.52
C GLY A 90 9.76 8.49 5.01
N ASP A 91 9.03 9.22 5.86
CA ASP A 91 9.08 9.02 7.30
C ASP A 91 8.52 7.65 7.71
N MET A 92 7.33 7.29 7.21
CA MET A 92 6.73 5.98 7.42
C MET A 92 7.69 4.84 7.05
N LEU A 93 8.33 4.92 5.88
CA LEU A 93 9.29 3.91 5.43
C LEU A 93 10.57 3.87 6.28
N SER A 94 10.97 4.99 6.89
CA SER A 94 12.14 5.06 7.77
C SER A 94 11.96 4.17 9.01
N HIS A 95 10.75 4.14 9.56
CA HIS A 95 10.35 3.31 10.70
C HIS A 95 10.16 1.84 10.30
N ILE A 96 9.44 1.58 9.20
CA ILE A 96 9.19 0.22 8.70
C ILE A 96 10.51 -0.51 8.40
N ARG A 97 11.51 0.18 7.84
CA ARG A 97 12.84 -0.40 7.58
C ARG A 97 13.59 -0.83 8.84
N LYS A 98 13.25 -0.25 10.00
CA LYS A 98 13.82 -0.62 11.31
C LYS A 98 13.05 -1.75 12.00
N GLY A 99 12.01 -2.31 11.36
CA GLY A 99 11.11 -3.30 11.95
C GLY A 99 9.98 -2.70 12.79
N ALA A 100 9.94 -1.37 12.93
CA ALA A 100 8.94 -0.63 13.69
C ALA A 100 7.71 -0.30 12.81
N ILE A 101 6.95 -1.35 12.44
CA ILE A 101 5.85 -1.22 11.46
C ILE A 101 4.70 -0.39 12.02
N ALA A 102 4.31 -0.65 13.27
CA ALA A 102 3.19 0.06 13.90
C ALA A 102 3.50 1.54 14.05
N GLU A 103 4.72 1.87 14.49
CA GLU A 103 5.21 3.24 14.61
C GLU A 103 5.27 3.92 13.24
N GLY A 104 5.73 3.21 12.20
CA GLY A 104 5.78 3.75 10.85
C GLY A 104 4.41 4.07 10.28
N LEU A 105 3.43 3.16 10.45
CA LEU A 105 2.05 3.42 10.04
C LEU A 105 1.44 4.58 10.83
N ALA A 106 1.66 4.63 12.15
CA ALA A 106 1.17 5.73 12.98
C ALA A 106 1.80 7.08 12.58
N ALA A 107 3.09 7.10 12.21
CA ALA A 107 3.76 8.28 11.67
C ALA A 107 3.15 8.70 10.33
N GLY A 108 3.03 7.78 9.38
CA GLY A 108 2.42 8.07 8.07
C GLY A 108 0.97 8.57 8.18
N ILE A 109 0.15 7.97 9.06
CA ILE A 109 -1.22 8.45 9.32
C ILE A 109 -1.21 9.86 9.90
N ARG A 110 -0.30 10.15 10.82
CA ARG A 110 -0.17 11.48 11.45
C ARG A 110 0.20 12.53 10.41
N ASP A 111 1.20 12.26 9.58
CA ASP A 111 1.70 13.19 8.57
C ASP A 111 0.65 13.46 7.50
N VAL A 112 -0.02 12.40 7.02
CA VAL A 112 -1.18 12.52 6.12
C VAL A 112 -2.28 13.36 6.78
N GLY A 113 -2.55 13.14 8.06
CA GLY A 113 -3.53 13.91 8.83
C GLY A 113 -3.19 15.40 8.92
N PHE A 114 -1.92 15.77 9.11
CA PHE A 114 -1.49 17.17 9.11
C PHE A 114 -1.70 17.83 7.75
N VAL A 115 -1.29 17.17 6.67
CA VAL A 115 -1.48 17.67 5.29
C VAL A 115 -2.95 17.87 4.97
N LEU A 116 -3.81 16.93 5.38
CA LEU A 116 -5.25 17.06 5.19
C LEU A 116 -5.85 18.18 6.04
N ALA A 117 -5.40 18.36 7.29
CA ALA A 117 -5.92 19.40 8.18
C ALA A 117 -5.68 20.83 7.65
N GLU A 118 -4.60 21.05 6.90
CA GLU A 118 -4.31 22.34 6.25
C GLU A 118 -5.29 22.69 5.14
N HIS A 119 -5.74 21.68 4.37
CA HIS A 119 -6.56 21.89 3.16
C HIS A 119 -8.04 21.58 3.37
N PHE A 120 -8.37 20.71 4.31
CA PHE A 120 -9.69 20.22 4.65
C PHE A 120 -9.90 20.31 6.17
N PRO A 121 -10.06 21.53 6.71
CA PRO A 121 -10.27 21.71 8.14
C PRO A 121 -11.57 21.02 8.58
N ARG A 122 -11.52 20.45 9.80
CA ARG A 122 -12.66 19.73 10.37
C ARG A 122 -13.86 20.68 10.58
N GLY A 123 -15.00 20.34 10.00
CA GLY A 123 -16.25 21.07 10.20
C GLY A 123 -16.89 20.76 11.56
N GLU A 124 -17.74 21.66 12.06
CA GLU A 124 -18.43 21.49 13.36
C GLU A 124 -19.35 20.26 13.41
N ASN A 125 -19.88 19.84 12.25
CA ASN A 125 -20.76 18.68 12.11
C ASN A 125 -20.06 17.47 11.46
N ASP A 126 -18.73 17.40 11.56
CA ASP A 126 -17.93 16.30 11.00
C ASP A 126 -18.22 14.98 11.72
N VAL A 127 -18.58 13.96 10.93
CA VAL A 127 -18.91 12.61 11.41
C VAL A 127 -17.90 11.62 10.87
N ASN A 128 -17.66 10.54 11.60
CA ASN A 128 -16.75 9.51 11.12
C ASN A 128 -17.39 8.69 9.98
N GLU A 129 -16.99 8.98 8.74
CA GLU A 129 -17.54 8.33 7.53
C GLU A 129 -16.88 6.97 7.23
N LEU A 130 -15.67 6.71 7.74
CA LEU A 130 -14.90 5.48 7.49
C LEU A 130 -14.46 4.84 8.81
N PRO A 131 -14.64 3.52 9.01
CA PRO A 131 -14.28 2.89 10.28
C PRO A 131 -12.77 2.91 10.54
N ASP A 132 -12.39 3.36 11.74
CA ASP A 132 -10.99 3.39 12.22
C ASP A 132 -10.51 1.98 12.58
N ARG A 133 -10.20 1.17 11.57
CA ARG A 133 -9.66 -0.17 11.76
C ARG A 133 -8.63 -0.52 10.68
N LEU A 134 -7.65 -1.33 11.07
CA LEU A 134 -6.76 -1.96 10.11
C LEU A 134 -7.57 -2.92 9.24
N ILE A 135 -7.35 -2.84 7.93
CA ILE A 135 -7.90 -3.78 6.95
C ILE A 135 -6.76 -4.66 6.46
N GLU A 136 -6.81 -5.94 6.82
CA GLU A 136 -5.89 -6.98 6.35
C GLU A 136 -6.62 -7.85 5.30
N VAL A 137 -5.98 -8.09 4.16
CA VAL A 137 -6.53 -8.82 3.00
C VAL A 137 -5.57 -9.89 2.53
#